data_AF-A0AA38PAV5-F1
#
_entry.id   AF-A0AA38PAV5-F1
#
_cell.length_a   1.000
_cell.length_b   1.000
_cell.length_c   1.000
_cell.angle_alpha   90.00
_cell.angle_beta   90.00
_cell.angle_gamma   90.00
#
_symmetry.space_group_name_H-M   'P 1'
#
loop_
_entity.id
_entity.type
_entity.pdbx_description
1 polymer ?
#
loop_
_entity_poly.entity_id
_entity_poly.type
_entity_poly.pdbx_seq_one_letter_code
_entity_poly.pdbx_strand_id
1 'polypeptide(L)'
;MSPDEQELLVSSAEVAFFGIVSLIVTITGYGAFVLGTTIAILFLLRRYSLRHTLASRGLLACLIVIFICSTWNACYVGAFSLTIFRFAFVRTLPEGLVTQVQSASNHNATWRYVAASWIPTIITLLGDCIVVWRAWILFQQEKFLGLSLMTLMIANIGINVTDCILSDIKLQVEIAQRLTTLDWLSSALSLAVNLYATILIALKAWHHYRFMKNALLHEKTRAQHILLLLVESGAMYCAIQTVYEVLLLLETYTAVGTSFTLTIESIISVYFVLAASYPVAVMILVYKDISPIVEIFNQTKDNLQTMQLSHSDAHAVLEQGRHRDTE
;
A
#
# COMPACT_ATOMS: atom_id res chain seq x y z
N MET A 1 -7.55 42.57 22.57
CA MET A 1 -7.75 41.63 21.46
C MET A 1 -8.95 42.10 20.69
N SER A 2 -8.81 42.38 19.40
CA SER A 2 -9.96 42.64 18.53
C SER A 2 -10.76 41.35 18.31
N PRO A 3 -12.04 41.44 17.90
CA PRO A 3 -12.82 40.26 17.47
C PRO A 3 -12.09 39.44 16.39
N ASP A 4 -11.43 40.12 15.44
CA ASP A 4 -10.68 39.48 14.36
C ASP A 4 -9.46 38.70 14.86
N GLU A 5 -8.75 39.22 15.87
CA GLU A 5 -7.64 38.51 16.51
C GLU A 5 -8.13 37.27 17.29
N GLN A 6 -9.33 37.34 17.86
CA GLN A 6 -9.95 36.21 18.56
C GLN A 6 -10.37 35.10 17.58
N GLU A 7 -10.96 35.47 16.46
CA GLU A 7 -11.32 34.52 15.40
C GLU A 7 -10.06 33.85 14.80
N LEU A 8 -9.02 34.63 14.53
CA LEU A 8 -7.74 34.11 14.02
C LEU A 8 -7.07 33.14 15.00
N LEU A 9 -7.12 33.44 16.30
CA LEU A 9 -6.59 32.57 17.35
C LEU A 9 -7.35 31.25 17.41
N VAL A 10 -8.68 31.29 17.36
CA VAL A 10 -9.53 30.08 17.36
C VAL A 10 -9.26 29.23 16.14
N SER A 11 -9.26 29.82 14.94
CA SER A 11 -8.95 29.11 13.69
C SER A 11 -7.56 28.47 13.71
N SER A 12 -6.54 29.21 14.18
CA SER A 12 -5.18 28.67 14.31
C SER A 12 -5.10 27.52 15.32
N ALA A 13 -5.88 27.59 16.40
CA ALA A 13 -5.95 26.55 17.41
C ALA A 13 -6.65 25.28 16.88
N GLU A 14 -7.71 25.42 16.07
CA GLU A 14 -8.35 24.29 15.39
C GLU A 14 -7.36 23.57 14.47
N VAL A 15 -6.65 24.30 13.61
CA VAL A 15 -5.64 23.72 12.70
C VAL A 15 -4.54 22.98 13.48
N ALA A 16 -4.05 23.58 14.58
CA ALA A 16 -3.05 22.94 15.43
C ALA A 16 -3.58 21.68 16.11
N PHE A 17 -4.82 21.71 16.61
CA PHE A 17 -5.46 20.56 17.26
C PHE A 17 -5.61 19.38 16.30
N PHE A 18 -6.22 19.60 15.14
CA PHE A 18 -6.37 18.54 14.13
C PHE A 18 -5.04 18.08 13.56
N GLY A 19 -4.06 18.99 13.42
CA GLY A 19 -2.67 18.64 13.08
C GLY A 19 -2.05 17.65 14.07
N ILE A 20 -2.26 17.83 15.38
CA ILE A 20 -1.81 16.86 16.40
C ILE A 20 -2.53 15.52 16.24
N VAL A 21 -3.85 15.53 16.01
CA VAL A 21 -4.61 14.29 15.82
C VAL A 21 -4.06 13.50 14.63
N SER A 22 -3.88 14.17 13.49
CA SER A 22 -3.24 13.58 12.29
C SER A 22 -1.82 13.08 12.59
N LEU A 23 -1.03 13.82 13.36
CA LEU A 23 0.32 13.42 13.76
C LEU A 23 0.30 12.13 14.60
N ILE A 24 -0.55 12.04 15.61
CA ILE A 24 -0.67 10.86 16.47
C ILE A 24 -1.06 9.64 15.63
N VAL A 25 -2.07 9.78 14.78
CA VAL A 25 -2.52 8.73 13.85
C VAL A 25 -1.39 8.30 12.93
N THR A 26 -0.71 9.25 12.30
CA THR A 26 0.34 9.00 11.31
C THR A 26 1.55 8.32 11.95
N ILE A 27 2.03 8.79 13.10
CA ILE A 27 3.20 8.22 13.77
C ILE A 27 2.90 6.85 14.35
N THR A 28 1.71 6.66 14.95
CA THR A 28 1.30 5.35 15.49
C THR A 28 1.15 4.35 14.35
N GLY A 29 0.45 4.74 13.27
CA GLY A 29 0.27 3.93 12.08
C GLY A 29 1.59 3.61 11.37
N TYR A 30 2.48 4.60 11.27
CA TYR A 30 3.82 4.44 10.71
C TYR A 30 4.66 3.44 11.52
N GLY A 31 4.57 3.46 12.86
CA GLY A 31 5.21 2.47 13.71
C GLY A 31 4.77 1.04 13.37
N ALA A 32 3.47 0.81 13.21
CA ALA A 32 2.92 -0.49 12.79
C ALA A 32 3.39 -0.88 11.37
N PHE A 33 3.41 0.08 10.44
CA PHE A 33 3.92 -0.10 9.08
C PHE A 33 5.41 -0.50 9.06
N VAL A 34 6.27 0.14 9.86
CA VAL A 34 7.70 -0.19 9.96
C VAL A 34 7.90 -1.62 10.49
N LEU A 35 7.14 -2.01 11.51
CA LEU A 35 7.17 -3.38 12.04
C LEU A 35 6.76 -4.40 10.97
N GLY A 36 5.64 -4.15 10.27
CA GLY A 36 5.19 -4.99 9.16
C GLY A 36 6.23 -5.09 8.04
N THR A 37 6.81 -3.97 7.63
CA THR A 37 7.82 -3.92 6.56
C THR A 37 9.07 -4.69 6.96
N THR A 38 9.52 -4.56 8.21
CA THR A 38 10.63 -5.33 8.75
C THR A 38 10.35 -6.83 8.71
N ILE A 39 9.16 -7.26 9.13
CA ILE A 39 8.73 -8.66 9.06
C ILE A 39 8.73 -9.15 7.60
N ALA A 40 8.16 -8.38 6.68
CA ALA A 40 8.11 -8.72 5.26
C ALA A 40 9.51 -8.86 4.64
N ILE A 41 10.43 -7.94 4.96
CA ILE A 41 11.83 -7.99 4.51
C ILE A 41 12.53 -9.21 5.11
N LEU A 42 12.34 -9.50 6.40
CA LEU A 42 12.95 -10.68 7.04
C LEU A 42 12.48 -11.99 6.39
N PHE A 43 11.19 -12.11 6.07
CA PHE A 43 10.68 -13.26 5.31
C PHE A 43 11.32 -13.35 3.93
N LEU A 44 11.46 -12.21 3.24
CA LEU A 44 12.05 -12.17 1.91
C LEU A 44 13.55 -12.53 1.92
N LEU A 45 14.32 -12.02 2.89
CA LEU A 45 15.75 -12.28 3.05
C LEU A 45 16.03 -13.73 3.47
N ARG A 46 15.28 -14.28 4.44
CA ARG A 46 15.43 -15.69 4.87
C ARG A 46 15.12 -16.68 3.75
N ARG A 47 14.31 -16.28 2.76
CA ARG A 47 13.91 -17.12 1.64
C ARG A 47 14.51 -16.67 0.30
N TYR A 48 15.43 -15.70 0.33
CA TYR A 48 16.11 -15.13 -0.84
C TYR A 48 16.86 -16.19 -1.66
N SER A 49 17.27 -17.28 -1.01
CA SER A 49 17.99 -18.40 -1.64
C SER A 49 17.19 -19.22 -2.65
N LEU A 50 15.84 -19.10 -2.75
CA LEU A 50 15.05 -20.10 -3.48
C LEU A 50 14.33 -19.66 -4.76
N ARG A 51 14.14 -18.36 -5.07
CA ARG A 51 13.60 -17.94 -6.40
C ARG A 51 14.08 -16.55 -6.83
N HIS A 52 15.06 -16.53 -7.74
CA HIS A 52 15.50 -15.34 -8.49
C HIS A 52 14.50 -14.91 -9.58
N THR A 53 13.21 -14.75 -9.25
CA THR A 53 12.24 -14.23 -10.21
C THR A 53 12.32 -12.71 -10.26
N LEU A 54 12.40 -12.12 -11.47
CA LEU A 54 12.42 -10.67 -11.70
C LEU A 54 11.26 -9.95 -10.96
N ALA A 55 10.11 -10.63 -10.85
CA ALA A 55 8.96 -10.21 -10.07
C ALA A 55 9.28 -9.91 -8.59
N SER A 56 10.05 -10.77 -7.91
CA SER A 56 10.38 -10.59 -6.48
C SER A 56 11.29 -9.39 -6.26
N ARG A 57 12.19 -9.11 -7.23
CA ARG A 57 13.04 -7.91 -7.22
C ARG A 57 12.21 -6.63 -7.42
N GLY A 58 11.24 -6.67 -8.33
CA GLY A 58 10.30 -5.56 -8.55
C GLY A 58 9.46 -5.25 -7.31
N LEU A 59 8.91 -6.29 -6.65
CA LEU A 59 8.16 -6.14 -5.41
C LEU A 59 9.01 -5.55 -4.28
N LEU A 60 10.24 -6.02 -4.10
CA LEU A 60 11.15 -5.47 -3.10
C LEU A 60 11.46 -3.99 -3.39
N ALA A 61 11.71 -3.64 -4.65
CA ALA A 61 11.92 -2.24 -5.03
C ALA A 61 10.70 -1.37 -4.71
N CYS A 62 9.48 -1.86 -5.01
CA CYS A 62 8.24 -1.14 -4.67
C CYS A 62 8.12 -0.92 -3.16
N LEU A 63 8.39 -1.96 -2.34
CA LEU A 63 8.36 -1.85 -0.87
C LEU A 63 9.37 -0.83 -0.33
N ILE A 64 10.59 -0.81 -0.88
CA ILE A 64 11.62 0.16 -0.48
C ILE A 64 11.17 1.59 -0.81
N VAL A 65 10.60 1.82 -1.99
CA VAL A 65 10.10 3.14 -2.38
C VAL A 65 8.92 3.55 -1.48
N ILE A 66 7.96 2.66 -1.23
CA ILE A 66 6.83 2.93 -0.31
C ILE A 66 7.36 3.24 1.10
N PHE A 67 8.39 2.54 1.56
CA PHE A 67 9.01 2.81 2.86
C PHE A 67 9.64 4.21 2.93
N ILE A 68 10.39 4.60 1.90
CA ILE A 68 10.99 5.95 1.80
C ILE A 68 9.90 7.02 1.78
N CYS A 69 8.88 6.85 0.93
CA CYS A 69 7.73 7.76 0.83
C CYS A 69 6.97 7.89 2.16
N SER A 70 6.72 6.76 2.84
CA SER A 70 6.03 6.75 4.14
C SER A 70 6.86 7.41 5.24
N THR A 71 8.18 7.20 5.23
CA THR A 71 9.12 7.86 6.15
C THR A 71 9.08 9.36 5.95
N TRP A 72 9.12 9.81 4.70
CA TRP A 72 9.05 11.24 4.39
C TRP A 72 7.70 11.83 4.79
N ASN A 73 6.59 11.13 4.56
CA ASN A 73 5.27 11.59 4.99
C ASN A 73 5.22 11.78 6.52
N ALA A 74 5.75 10.83 7.29
CA ALA A 74 5.82 10.95 8.75
C ALA A 74 6.66 12.17 9.19
N CYS A 75 7.81 12.40 8.55
CA CYS A 75 8.62 13.59 8.78
C CYS A 75 7.88 14.88 8.43
N TYR A 76 7.15 14.91 7.32
CA TYR A 76 6.36 16.05 6.88
C TYR A 76 5.27 16.42 7.89
N VAL A 77 4.42 15.46 8.28
CA VAL A 77 3.33 15.70 9.25
C VAL A 77 3.89 16.17 10.60
N GLY A 78 5.03 15.60 11.03
CA GLY A 78 5.76 16.05 12.21
C GLY A 78 6.28 17.49 12.11
N ALA A 79 6.97 17.82 11.01
CA ALA A 79 7.51 19.15 10.77
C ALA A 79 6.41 20.22 10.65
N PHE A 80 5.30 19.89 9.97
CA PHE A 80 4.13 20.75 9.84
C PHE A 80 3.55 21.11 11.21
N SER A 81 3.28 20.09 12.04
CA SER A 81 2.74 20.26 13.39
C SER A 81 3.67 21.13 14.26
N LEU A 82 4.96 20.83 14.27
CA LEU A 82 5.95 21.58 15.05
C LEU A 82 6.10 23.03 14.58
N THR A 83 6.00 23.28 13.28
CA THR A 83 6.11 24.64 12.71
C THR A 83 4.93 25.50 13.14
N ILE A 84 3.71 24.97 13.12
CA ILE A 84 2.52 25.68 13.63
C ILE A 84 2.70 26.05 15.10
N PHE A 85 3.04 25.09 15.96
CA PHE A 85 3.26 25.38 17.38
C PHE A 85 4.35 26.43 17.60
N ARG A 86 5.49 26.28 16.92
CA ARG A 86 6.64 27.15 17.12
C ARG A 86 6.35 28.59 16.67
N PHE A 87 5.74 28.79 15.51
CA PHE A 87 5.61 30.11 14.91
C PHE A 87 4.29 30.80 15.24
N ALA A 88 3.19 30.05 15.42
CA ALA A 88 1.88 30.65 15.72
C ALA A 88 1.63 30.84 17.23
N PHE A 89 2.25 30.02 18.11
CA PHE A 89 1.94 30.03 19.55
C PHE A 89 3.14 30.32 20.46
N VAL A 90 4.34 29.85 20.11
CA VAL A 90 5.53 29.99 20.99
C VAL A 90 6.32 31.26 20.70
N ARG A 91 6.48 31.64 19.43
CA ARG A 91 7.23 32.85 19.05
C ARG A 91 6.36 34.08 19.15
N THR A 92 6.69 34.98 20.08
CA THR A 92 6.11 36.32 20.12
C THR A 92 6.85 37.23 19.15
N LEU A 93 6.24 37.56 18.02
CA LEU A 93 6.73 38.59 17.09
C LEU A 93 6.24 39.98 17.55
N PRO A 94 7.06 41.03 17.43
CA PRO A 94 6.69 42.39 17.86
C PRO A 94 5.46 42.96 17.13
N GLU A 95 5.17 42.45 15.94
CA GLU A 95 4.16 42.94 15.01
C GLU A 95 2.75 42.34 15.25
N GLY A 96 2.56 41.54 16.30
CA GLY A 96 1.26 40.99 16.70
C GLY A 96 0.97 39.55 16.25
N LEU A 97 -0.27 39.09 16.43
CA LEU A 97 -0.70 37.70 16.16
C LEU A 97 -0.77 37.39 14.66
N VAL A 98 -1.19 38.36 13.85
CA VAL A 98 -1.35 38.18 12.39
C VAL A 98 -0.03 37.79 11.73
N THR A 99 1.06 38.45 12.09
CA THR A 99 2.38 38.18 11.51
C THR A 99 2.98 36.85 12.01
N GLN A 100 2.61 36.40 13.22
CA GLN A 100 2.96 35.08 13.74
C GLN A 100 2.31 33.96 12.91
N VAL A 101 1.00 34.06 12.69
CA VAL A 101 0.23 33.10 11.89
C VAL A 101 0.71 33.10 10.44
N GLN A 102 0.96 34.28 9.86
CA GLN A 102 1.52 34.38 8.51
C GLN A 102 2.91 33.76 8.40
N SER A 103 3.78 33.97 9.40
CA SER A 103 5.11 33.35 9.44
C SER A 103 5.01 31.82 9.50
N ALA A 104 4.08 31.29 10.30
CA ALA A 104 3.82 29.85 10.36
C ALA A 104 3.35 29.31 8.99
N SER A 105 2.41 29.99 8.34
CA SER A 105 1.90 29.64 7.01
C SER A 105 3.02 29.62 5.95
N ASN A 106 3.87 30.66 5.92
CA ASN A 106 4.97 30.75 4.96
C ASN A 106 6.01 29.62 5.14
N HIS A 107 6.35 29.27 6.39
CA HIS A 107 7.26 28.14 6.65
C HIS A 107 6.61 26.79 6.28
N ASN A 108 5.30 26.66 6.48
CA ASN A 108 4.54 25.48 6.07
C ASN A 108 4.42 25.32 4.56
N ALA A 109 4.34 26.43 3.80
CA ALA A 109 4.28 26.40 2.34
C ALA A 109 5.50 25.67 1.76
N THR A 110 6.70 25.90 2.32
CA THR A 110 7.94 25.19 1.93
C THR A 110 7.83 23.67 2.05
N TRP A 111 7.20 23.18 3.13
CA TRP A 111 7.00 21.75 3.35
C TRP A 111 5.94 21.15 2.41
N ARG A 112 4.97 21.96 1.98
CA ARG A 112 3.79 21.52 1.20
C ARG A 112 4.10 21.17 -0.25
N TYR A 113 5.09 21.81 -0.88
CA TYR A 113 5.39 21.67 -2.32
C TYR A 113 5.68 20.23 -2.78
N VAL A 114 6.45 19.44 -2.04
CA VAL A 114 6.83 18.08 -2.48
C VAL A 114 6.04 17.00 -1.74
N ALA A 115 5.68 17.25 -0.49
CA ALA A 115 5.12 16.21 0.36
C ALA A 115 3.61 16.03 0.21
N ALA A 116 2.87 17.09 -0.16
CA ALA A 116 1.40 17.06 -0.08
C ALA A 116 0.75 16.23 -1.20
N SER A 117 1.24 16.32 -2.44
CA SER A 117 0.62 15.63 -3.59
C SER A 117 1.42 14.43 -4.07
N TRP A 118 2.74 14.58 -4.27
CA TRP A 118 3.55 13.54 -4.89
C TRP A 118 3.69 12.27 -4.06
N ILE A 119 3.84 12.40 -2.74
CA ILE A 119 4.08 11.24 -1.87
C ILE A 119 2.84 10.34 -1.79
N PRO A 120 1.64 10.86 -1.47
CA PRO A 120 0.39 10.10 -1.59
C PRO A 120 0.22 9.40 -2.94
N THR A 121 0.50 10.12 -4.02
CA THR A 121 0.34 9.60 -5.38
C THR A 121 1.30 8.47 -5.68
N ILE A 122 2.58 8.57 -5.28
CA ILE A 122 3.55 7.49 -5.47
C ILE A 122 3.15 6.24 -4.68
N ILE A 123 2.73 6.39 -3.42
CA ILE A 123 2.28 5.27 -2.59
C ILE A 123 1.07 4.58 -3.24
N THR A 124 0.09 5.36 -3.70
CA THR A 124 -1.13 4.85 -4.33
C THR A 124 -0.81 4.15 -5.65
N LEU A 125 -0.03 4.77 -6.55
CA LEU A 125 0.35 4.18 -7.84
C LEU A 125 1.16 2.90 -7.69
N LEU A 126 2.03 2.80 -6.69
CA LEU A 126 2.75 1.56 -6.39
C LEU A 126 1.83 0.48 -5.82
N GLY A 127 0.86 0.86 -4.99
CA GLY A 127 -0.22 -0.03 -4.57
C GLY A 127 -0.98 -0.61 -5.77
N ASP A 128 -1.42 0.25 -6.68
CA ASP A 128 -2.15 -0.11 -7.89
C ASP A 128 -1.32 -1.01 -8.81
N CYS A 129 -0.03 -0.69 -9.00
CA CYS A 129 0.92 -1.52 -9.74
C CYS A 129 0.96 -2.94 -9.18
N ILE A 130 0.98 -3.10 -7.85
CA ILE A 130 1.03 -4.40 -7.19
C ILE A 130 -0.28 -5.17 -7.42
N VAL A 131 -1.44 -4.50 -7.33
CA VAL A 131 -2.73 -5.14 -7.61
C VAL A 131 -2.81 -5.62 -9.06
N VAL A 132 -2.47 -4.76 -10.01
CA VAL A 132 -2.46 -5.05 -11.46
C VAL A 132 -1.48 -6.16 -11.78
N TRP A 133 -0.28 -6.14 -11.21
CA TRP A 133 0.73 -7.17 -11.39
C TRP A 133 0.23 -8.56 -10.97
N ARG A 134 -0.51 -8.66 -9.86
CA ARG A 134 -1.11 -9.94 -9.41
C ARG A 134 -2.17 -10.44 -10.39
N ALA A 135 -3.02 -9.56 -10.89
CA ALA A 135 -4.00 -9.92 -11.91
C ALA A 135 -3.29 -10.36 -13.21
N TRP A 136 -2.28 -9.61 -13.65
CA TRP A 136 -1.51 -9.92 -14.85
C TRP A 136 -0.91 -11.34 -14.83
N ILE A 137 -0.33 -11.76 -13.71
CA ILE A 137 0.24 -13.11 -13.57
C ILE A 137 -0.81 -14.21 -13.82
N LEU A 138 -2.06 -14.00 -13.43
CA LEU A 138 -3.13 -15.00 -13.59
C LEU A 138 -3.67 -15.06 -15.03
N PHE A 139 -3.47 -14.00 -15.80
CA PHE A 139 -4.03 -13.83 -17.15
C PHE A 139 -2.95 -13.75 -18.24
N GLN A 140 -1.73 -14.25 -18.00
CA GLN A 140 -0.64 -14.26 -19.01
C GLN A 140 -1.01 -14.94 -20.34
N GLN A 141 -1.94 -15.89 -20.31
CA GLN A 141 -2.45 -16.59 -21.50
C GLN A 141 -3.44 -15.75 -22.30
N GLU A 142 -4.19 -14.85 -21.62
CA GLU A 142 -5.29 -14.05 -22.19
C GLU A 142 -4.81 -12.64 -22.54
N LYS A 143 -4.16 -12.51 -23.70
CA LYS A 143 -3.49 -11.27 -24.13
C LYS A 143 -4.39 -10.03 -24.12
N PHE A 144 -5.68 -10.17 -24.43
CA PHE A 144 -6.62 -9.06 -24.45
C PHE A 144 -6.90 -8.49 -23.06
N LEU A 145 -7.09 -9.35 -22.05
CA LEU A 145 -7.32 -8.92 -20.67
C LEU A 145 -6.06 -8.27 -20.08
N GLY A 146 -4.90 -8.86 -20.37
CA GLY A 146 -3.62 -8.24 -20.05
C GLY A 146 -3.50 -6.84 -20.66
N LEU A 147 -3.70 -6.72 -21.98
CA LEU A 147 -3.62 -5.43 -22.67
C LEU A 147 -4.57 -4.40 -22.08
N SER A 148 -5.81 -4.80 -21.72
CA SER A 148 -6.77 -3.90 -21.07
C SER A 148 -6.27 -3.37 -19.72
N LEU A 149 -5.65 -4.23 -18.89
CA LEU A 149 -5.07 -3.83 -17.60
C LEU A 149 -3.88 -2.89 -17.78
N MET A 150 -3.02 -3.14 -18.76
CA MET A 150 -1.88 -2.28 -19.07
C MET A 150 -2.34 -0.88 -19.51
N THR A 151 -3.27 -0.82 -20.46
CA THR A 151 -3.80 0.46 -20.96
C THR A 151 -4.47 1.25 -19.84
N LEU A 152 -5.26 0.58 -19.00
CA LEU A 152 -5.91 1.22 -17.85
C LEU A 152 -4.88 1.74 -16.84
N MET A 153 -3.83 0.98 -16.57
CA MET A 153 -2.76 1.40 -15.66
C MET A 153 -1.93 2.56 -16.20
N ILE A 154 -1.65 2.59 -17.51
CA ILE A 154 -0.97 3.72 -18.16
C ILE A 154 -1.82 4.99 -18.05
N ALA A 155 -3.13 4.88 -18.30
CA ALA A 155 -4.06 6.00 -18.12
C ALA A 155 -4.06 6.48 -16.66
N ASN A 156 -4.11 5.56 -15.70
CA ASN A 156 -4.09 5.86 -14.26
C ASN A 156 -2.84 6.64 -13.85
N ILE A 157 -1.66 6.19 -14.29
CA ILE A 157 -0.39 6.90 -14.07
C ILE A 157 -0.44 8.30 -14.70
N GLY A 158 -0.89 8.40 -15.95
CA GLY A 158 -0.98 9.69 -16.66
C GLY A 158 -1.86 10.71 -15.95
N ILE A 159 -3.05 10.31 -15.49
CA ILE A 159 -3.97 11.21 -14.76
C ILE A 159 -3.39 11.61 -13.41
N ASN A 160 -2.89 10.65 -12.61
CA ASN A 160 -2.30 10.93 -11.30
C ASN A 160 -1.07 11.87 -11.38
N VAL A 161 -0.21 11.67 -12.38
CA VAL A 161 0.94 12.54 -12.59
C VAL A 161 0.50 13.94 -13.04
N THR A 162 -0.49 14.02 -13.93
CA THR A 162 -1.05 15.31 -14.38
C THR A 162 -1.65 16.08 -13.20
N ASP A 163 -2.33 15.38 -12.31
CA ASP A 163 -2.94 15.94 -11.11
C ASP A 163 -1.89 16.52 -10.12
N CYS A 164 -0.79 15.80 -9.89
CA CYS A 164 0.35 16.29 -9.12
C CYS A 164 0.98 17.54 -9.74
N ILE A 165 1.27 17.51 -11.05
CA ILE A 165 1.88 18.64 -11.76
C ILE A 165 0.99 19.88 -11.67
N LEU A 166 -0.33 19.70 -11.87
CA LEU A 166 -1.27 20.80 -11.75
C LEU A 166 -1.36 21.32 -10.32
N SER A 167 -1.29 20.45 -9.31
CA SER A 167 -1.25 20.85 -7.90
C SER A 167 -0.03 21.73 -7.58
N ASP A 168 1.13 21.44 -8.17
CA ASP A 168 2.34 22.27 -8.02
C ASP A 168 2.19 23.64 -8.70
N ILE A 169 1.61 23.67 -9.91
CA ILE A 169 1.36 24.92 -10.65
C ILE A 169 0.29 25.78 -9.94
N LYS A 170 -0.74 25.17 -9.35
CA LYS A 170 -1.77 25.84 -8.53
C LYS A 170 -1.14 26.59 -7.35
N LEU A 171 -0.08 26.04 -6.76
CA LEU A 171 0.67 26.68 -5.68
C LEU A 171 1.40 27.96 -6.13
N GLN A 172 1.55 28.17 -7.45
CA GLN A 172 2.16 29.37 -8.04
C GLN A 172 1.15 30.35 -8.69
N VAL A 173 -0.04 29.90 -9.09
CA VAL A 173 -1.04 30.75 -9.77
C VAL A 173 -2.45 30.41 -9.30
N GLU A 174 -3.15 31.41 -8.78
CA GLU A 174 -4.51 31.38 -8.27
C GLU A 174 -5.54 31.25 -9.42
N ILE A 175 -5.58 30.10 -10.10
CA ILE A 175 -6.63 29.80 -11.10
C ILE A 175 -7.69 28.92 -10.45
N ALA A 176 -8.79 29.55 -10.08
CA ALA A 176 -9.93 28.91 -9.42
C ALA A 176 -10.83 28.09 -10.38
N GLN A 177 -11.50 27.09 -9.80
CA GLN A 177 -12.71 26.38 -10.24
C GLN A 177 -12.66 25.30 -11.34
N ARG A 178 -11.68 25.23 -12.25
CA ARG A 178 -11.63 24.13 -13.27
C ARG A 178 -10.81 22.89 -12.87
N LEU A 179 -10.27 22.89 -11.65
CA LEU A 179 -9.14 22.04 -11.25
C LEU A 179 -9.42 21.11 -10.06
N THR A 180 -10.56 21.23 -9.37
CA THR A 180 -11.03 20.27 -8.35
C THR A 180 -11.53 18.97 -8.97
N THR A 181 -11.79 18.96 -10.29
CA THR A 181 -12.24 17.77 -11.01
C THR A 181 -11.17 16.70 -11.20
N LEU A 182 -9.88 17.04 -11.10
CA LEU A 182 -8.81 16.06 -11.30
C LEU A 182 -8.45 15.31 -10.01
N ASP A 183 -8.55 15.96 -8.85
CA ASP A 183 -8.21 15.37 -7.55
C ASP A 183 -9.09 14.12 -7.26
N TRP A 184 -10.41 14.20 -7.49
CA TRP A 184 -11.29 13.03 -7.34
C TRP A 184 -11.21 12.07 -8.54
N LEU A 185 -10.96 12.57 -9.75
CA LEU A 185 -10.85 11.72 -10.94
C LEU A 185 -9.61 10.81 -10.87
N SER A 186 -8.48 11.31 -10.36
CA SER A 186 -7.24 10.54 -10.20
C SER A 186 -7.42 9.39 -9.21
N SER A 187 -8.09 9.67 -8.08
CA SER A 187 -8.49 8.68 -7.07
C SER A 187 -9.54 7.69 -7.58
N ALA A 188 -10.59 8.17 -8.25
CA ALA A 188 -11.62 7.31 -8.85
C ALA A 188 -11.06 6.35 -9.91
N LEU A 189 -10.10 6.81 -10.72
CA LEU A 189 -9.45 5.95 -11.71
C LEU A 189 -8.57 4.90 -11.05
N SER A 190 -7.84 5.26 -9.98
CA SER A 190 -7.08 4.29 -9.16
C SER A 190 -8.01 3.21 -8.58
N LEU A 191 -9.15 3.62 -8.00
CA LEU A 191 -10.18 2.70 -7.52
C LEU A 191 -10.70 1.80 -8.64
N ALA A 192 -10.99 2.34 -9.82
CA ALA A 192 -11.48 1.57 -10.96
C ALA A 192 -10.46 0.52 -11.43
N VAL A 193 -9.17 0.86 -11.48
CA VAL A 193 -8.08 -0.08 -11.81
C VAL A 193 -8.05 -1.24 -10.82
N ASN A 194 -8.06 -0.93 -9.53
CA ASN A 194 -7.98 -1.96 -8.48
C ASN A 194 -9.23 -2.84 -8.42
N LEU A 195 -10.41 -2.23 -8.59
CA LEU A 195 -11.67 -2.94 -8.63
C LEU A 195 -11.72 -3.89 -9.83
N TYR A 196 -11.34 -3.40 -11.02
CA TYR A 196 -11.29 -4.21 -12.23
C TYR A 196 -10.31 -5.38 -12.09
N ALA A 197 -9.09 -5.13 -11.59
CA ALA A 197 -8.10 -6.17 -11.33
C ALA A 197 -8.60 -7.19 -10.29
N THR A 198 -9.24 -6.75 -9.21
CA THR A 198 -9.79 -7.62 -8.16
C THR A 198 -10.93 -8.49 -8.70
N ILE A 199 -11.82 -7.93 -9.53
CA ILE A 199 -12.90 -8.67 -10.19
C ILE A 199 -12.31 -9.74 -11.11
N LEU A 200 -11.28 -9.43 -11.90
CA LEU A 200 -10.63 -10.42 -12.75
C LEU A 200 -10.03 -11.58 -11.93
N ILE A 201 -9.35 -11.28 -10.82
CA ILE A 201 -8.83 -12.30 -9.90
C ILE A 201 -9.99 -13.15 -9.35
N ALA A 202 -11.11 -12.53 -8.97
CA ALA A 202 -12.29 -13.22 -8.45
C ALA A 202 -12.95 -14.14 -9.48
N LEU A 203 -13.08 -13.69 -10.73
CA LEU A 203 -13.59 -14.51 -11.84
C LEU A 203 -12.70 -15.72 -12.10
N LYS A 204 -11.37 -15.55 -12.03
CA LYS A 204 -10.42 -16.66 -12.16
C LYS A 204 -10.57 -17.66 -11.01
N ALA A 205 -10.70 -17.17 -9.78
CA ALA A 205 -10.92 -17.99 -8.59
C ALA A 205 -12.22 -18.79 -8.70
N TRP A 206 -13.30 -18.15 -9.16
CA TRP A 206 -14.59 -18.79 -9.37
C TRP A 206 -14.56 -19.87 -10.45
N HIS A 207 -13.92 -19.59 -11.60
CA HIS A 207 -13.78 -20.57 -12.67
C HIS A 207 -12.97 -21.79 -12.21
N HIS A 208 -11.86 -21.57 -11.51
CA HIS A 208 -11.03 -22.65 -10.95
C HIS A 208 -11.82 -23.51 -9.96
N TYR A 209 -12.56 -22.87 -9.05
CA TYR A 209 -13.43 -23.56 -8.11
C TYR A 209 -14.50 -24.41 -8.81
N ARG A 210 -15.19 -23.84 -9.81
CA ARG A 210 -16.23 -24.55 -10.57
C ARG A 210 -15.65 -25.74 -11.32
N PHE A 211 -14.48 -25.59 -11.94
CA PHE A 211 -13.78 -26.68 -12.63
C PHE A 211 -13.45 -27.83 -11.67
N MET A 212 -12.88 -27.53 -10.50
CA MET A 212 -12.57 -28.54 -9.50
C MET A 212 -13.80 -29.24 -8.93
N LYS A 213 -14.86 -28.48 -8.64
CA LYS A 213 -16.13 -29.03 -8.17
C LYS A 213 -16.71 -30.02 -9.19
N ASN A 214 -16.65 -29.69 -10.47
CA ASN A 214 -17.11 -30.55 -11.56
C ASN A 214 -16.21 -31.79 -11.73
N ALA A 215 -14.94 -31.70 -11.39
CA ALA A 215 -13.98 -32.80 -11.45
C ALA A 215 -14.01 -33.74 -10.22
N LEU A 216 -14.95 -33.56 -9.27
CA LEU A 216 -15.08 -34.34 -8.03
C LEU A 216 -13.84 -34.34 -7.12
N LEU A 217 -12.87 -33.44 -7.36
CA LEU A 217 -11.71 -33.26 -6.51
C LEU A 217 -12.14 -32.45 -5.28
N HIS A 218 -12.43 -33.16 -4.19
CA HIS A 218 -12.99 -32.57 -2.95
C HIS A 218 -11.97 -31.81 -2.11
N GLU A 219 -10.68 -31.92 -2.41
CA GLU A 219 -9.64 -31.17 -1.71
C GLU A 219 -9.54 -29.74 -2.25
N LYS A 220 -9.70 -28.75 -1.37
CA LYS A 220 -9.38 -27.35 -1.70
C LYS A 220 -7.91 -27.27 -2.11
N THR A 221 -7.65 -27.01 -3.39
CA THR A 221 -6.27 -26.91 -3.87
C THR A 221 -5.62 -25.64 -3.31
N ARG A 222 -4.32 -25.72 -3.05
CA ARG A 222 -3.47 -24.58 -2.66
C ARG A 222 -3.73 -23.32 -3.49
N ALA A 223 -3.89 -23.50 -4.80
CA ALA A 223 -4.17 -22.42 -5.74
C ALA A 223 -5.49 -21.71 -5.41
N GLN A 224 -6.53 -22.44 -5.01
CA GLN A 224 -7.81 -21.87 -4.61
C GLN A 224 -7.69 -21.02 -3.34
N HIS A 225 -6.91 -21.45 -2.34
CA HIS A 225 -6.71 -20.67 -1.11
C HIS A 225 -5.96 -19.36 -1.39
N ILE A 226 -4.87 -19.42 -2.15
CA ILE A 226 -4.10 -18.22 -2.54
C ILE A 226 -4.96 -17.27 -3.37
N LEU A 227 -5.74 -17.78 -4.33
CA LEU A 227 -6.66 -16.96 -5.13
C LEU A 227 -7.72 -16.27 -4.25
N LEU A 228 -8.30 -16.98 -3.29
CA LEU A 228 -9.29 -16.41 -2.37
C LEU A 228 -8.69 -15.29 -1.52
N LEU A 229 -7.50 -15.51 -0.98
CA LEU A 229 -6.76 -14.51 -0.21
C LEU A 229 -6.40 -13.26 -1.03
N LEU A 230 -6.09 -13.43 -2.31
CA LEU A 230 -5.87 -12.31 -3.24
C LEU A 230 -7.15 -11.51 -3.49
N VAL A 231 -8.29 -12.18 -3.62
CA VAL A 231 -9.60 -11.52 -3.75
C VAL A 231 -9.97 -10.77 -2.48
N GLU A 232 -9.81 -11.40 -1.32
CA GLU A 232 -10.15 -10.81 -0.03
C GLU A 232 -9.31 -9.57 0.26
N SER A 233 -8.00 -9.66 0.07
CA SER A 233 -7.09 -8.51 0.22
C SER A 233 -7.35 -7.41 -0.82
N GLY A 234 -7.64 -7.77 -2.08
CA GLY A 234 -8.03 -6.79 -3.12
C GLY A 234 -9.34 -6.07 -2.77
N ALA A 235 -10.35 -6.80 -2.29
CA ALA A 235 -11.63 -6.23 -1.89
C ALA A 235 -11.50 -5.30 -0.69
N MET A 236 -10.69 -5.65 0.32
CA MET A 236 -10.40 -4.77 1.45
C MET A 236 -9.74 -3.46 1.00
N TYR A 237 -8.79 -3.51 0.07
CA TYR A 237 -8.15 -2.31 -0.46
C TYR A 237 -9.13 -1.44 -1.26
N CYS A 238 -9.96 -2.04 -2.11
CA CYS A 238 -11.00 -1.31 -2.84
C CYS A 238 -12.03 -0.65 -1.90
N ALA A 239 -12.39 -1.31 -0.80
CA ALA A 239 -13.28 -0.75 0.20
C ALA A 239 -12.66 0.48 0.89
N ILE A 240 -11.38 0.39 1.25
CA ILE A 240 -10.61 1.51 1.82
C ILE A 240 -10.54 2.69 0.83
N GLN A 241 -10.25 2.42 -0.45
CA GLN A 241 -10.26 3.44 -1.51
C GLN A 241 -11.64 4.05 -1.74
N THR A 242 -12.71 3.25 -1.65
CA THR A 242 -14.09 3.77 -1.79
C THR A 242 -14.43 4.74 -0.66
N VAL A 243 -14.06 4.43 0.58
CA VAL A 243 -14.26 5.34 1.72
C VAL A 243 -13.49 6.64 1.50
N TYR A 244 -12.23 6.56 1.06
CA TYR A 244 -11.43 7.73 0.72
C TYR A 244 -12.08 8.60 -0.36
N GLU A 245 -12.53 7.98 -1.46
CA GLU A 245 -13.19 8.67 -2.57
C GLU A 245 -14.47 9.39 -2.12
N VAL A 246 -15.29 8.74 -1.28
CA VAL A 246 -16.51 9.36 -0.74
C VAL A 246 -16.19 10.57 0.13
N LEU A 247 -15.15 10.48 0.98
CA LEU A 247 -14.73 11.60 1.83
C LEU A 247 -14.19 12.78 0.99
N LEU A 248 -13.41 12.48 -0.06
CA LEU A 248 -12.88 13.48 -0.98
C LEU A 248 -14.00 14.20 -1.76
N LEU A 249 -14.99 13.45 -2.25
CA LEU A 249 -16.17 14.03 -2.92
C LEU A 249 -17.00 14.88 -1.96
N LEU A 250 -17.15 14.44 -0.70
CA LEU A 250 -17.85 15.21 0.33
C LEU A 250 -17.15 16.55 0.56
N GLU A 251 -15.83 16.54 0.77
CA GLU A 251 -15.02 17.76 0.91
C GLU A 251 -15.13 18.69 -0.31
N THR A 252 -15.12 18.12 -1.52
CA THR A 252 -15.11 18.89 -2.77
C THR A 252 -16.46 19.56 -3.07
N TYR A 253 -17.57 18.86 -2.82
CA TYR A 253 -18.90 19.29 -3.29
C TYR A 253 -19.82 19.80 -2.18
N THR A 254 -19.46 19.64 -0.91
CA THR A 254 -20.26 20.17 0.20
C THR A 254 -19.59 21.38 0.85
N ALA A 255 -20.35 22.45 1.03
CA ALA A 255 -19.92 23.61 1.81
C ALA A 255 -19.96 23.24 3.29
N VAL A 256 -18.88 22.62 3.76
CA VAL A 256 -18.69 22.20 5.14
C VAL A 256 -17.89 23.24 5.91
N GLY A 257 -18.14 23.35 7.21
CA GLY A 257 -17.36 24.24 8.08
C GLY A 257 -15.90 23.79 8.20
N THR A 258 -15.00 24.72 8.54
CA THR A 258 -13.56 24.49 8.68
C THR A 258 -13.22 23.29 9.56
N SER A 259 -13.88 23.15 10.72
CA SER A 259 -13.66 22.05 11.65
C SER A 259 -14.01 20.67 11.04
N PHE A 260 -14.98 20.62 10.13
CA PHE A 260 -15.36 19.39 9.44
C PHE A 260 -14.35 19.01 8.35
N THR A 261 -13.86 19.98 7.57
CA THR A 261 -12.75 19.77 6.61
C THR A 261 -11.52 19.22 7.33
N LEU A 262 -11.12 19.83 8.44
CA LEU A 262 -9.97 19.36 9.24
C LEU A 262 -10.17 17.96 9.84
N THR A 263 -11.43 17.60 10.13
CA THR A 263 -11.79 16.24 10.56
C THR A 263 -11.62 15.25 9.41
N ILE A 264 -12.06 15.60 8.20
CA ILE A 264 -11.86 14.78 6.99
C ILE A 264 -10.37 14.57 6.73
N GLU A 265 -9.54 15.62 6.78
CA GLU A 265 -8.08 15.51 6.59
C GLU A 265 -7.43 14.54 7.61
N SER A 266 -7.92 14.55 8.85
CA SER A 266 -7.46 13.62 9.91
C SER A 266 -7.82 12.17 9.57
N ILE A 267 -9.00 11.92 8.99
CA ILE A 267 -9.41 10.58 8.54
C ILE A 267 -8.63 10.14 7.30
N ILE A 268 -8.37 11.06 6.36
CA ILE A 268 -7.54 10.83 5.18
C ILE A 268 -6.10 10.41 5.58
N SER A 269 -5.59 10.92 6.70
CA SER A 269 -4.28 10.49 7.23
C SER A 269 -4.25 8.98 7.57
N VAL A 270 -5.39 8.42 8.04
CA VAL A 270 -5.53 6.98 8.27
C VAL A 270 -5.46 6.20 6.96
N TYR A 271 -6.12 6.71 5.90
CA TYR A 271 -6.10 6.09 4.58
C TYR A 271 -4.67 5.92 4.05
N PHE A 272 -3.82 6.94 4.17
CA PHE A 272 -2.44 6.84 3.67
C PHE A 272 -1.61 5.78 4.40
N VAL A 273 -1.81 5.63 5.71
CA VAL A 273 -1.17 4.54 6.47
C VAL A 273 -1.64 3.18 5.96
N LEU A 274 -2.95 3.01 5.73
CA LEU A 274 -3.53 1.76 5.23
C LEU A 274 -3.05 1.45 3.81
N ALA A 275 -2.99 2.46 2.93
CA ALA A 275 -2.52 2.32 1.55
C ALA A 275 -1.05 1.89 1.50
N ALA A 276 -0.19 2.51 2.32
CA ALA A 276 1.22 2.11 2.45
C ALA A 276 1.37 0.70 3.03
N SER A 277 0.52 0.33 3.99
CA SER A 277 0.57 -0.97 4.68
C SER A 277 0.02 -2.12 3.83
N TYR A 278 -0.81 -1.83 2.84
CA TYR A 278 -1.46 -2.84 2.02
C TYR A 278 -0.47 -3.76 1.28
N PRO A 279 0.51 -3.24 0.51
CA PRO A 279 1.56 -4.05 -0.10
C PRO A 279 2.32 -4.96 0.87
N VAL A 280 2.58 -4.45 2.07
CA VAL A 280 3.28 -5.19 3.13
C VAL A 280 2.43 -6.36 3.62
N ALA A 281 1.14 -6.12 3.90
CA ALA A 281 0.21 -7.15 4.34
C ALA A 281 0.05 -8.25 3.29
N VAL A 282 -0.11 -7.88 2.02
CA VAL A 282 -0.18 -8.81 0.88
C VAL A 282 1.08 -9.66 0.79
N MET A 283 2.26 -9.05 0.93
CA MET A 283 3.52 -9.77 0.90
C MET A 283 3.63 -10.77 2.05
N ILE A 284 3.33 -10.36 3.28
CA ILE A 284 3.36 -11.27 4.43
C ILE A 284 2.39 -12.45 4.21
N LEU A 285 1.18 -12.18 3.73
CA LEU A 285 0.15 -13.19 3.45
C LEU A 285 0.67 -14.23 2.43
N VAL A 286 1.15 -13.76 1.28
CA VAL A 286 1.65 -14.62 0.19
C VAL A 286 2.84 -15.47 0.66
N TYR A 287 3.79 -14.89 1.39
CA TYR A 287 4.97 -15.62 1.85
C TYR A 287 4.68 -16.56 3.03
N LYS A 288 3.70 -16.23 3.88
CA LYS A 288 3.25 -17.08 4.98
C LYS A 288 2.64 -18.39 4.46
N ASP A 289 1.74 -18.33 3.47
CA ASP A 289 1.10 -19.53 2.93
C ASP A 289 2.02 -20.37 2.04
N ILE A 290 3.11 -19.77 1.55
CA ILE A 290 4.18 -20.52 0.88
C ILE A 290 5.04 -21.29 1.89
N SER A 291 5.19 -20.81 3.13
CA SER A 291 6.09 -21.36 4.16
C SER A 291 5.83 -22.81 4.58
N PRO A 292 4.62 -23.21 5.04
CA PRO A 292 4.38 -24.58 5.51
C PRO A 292 4.56 -25.61 4.39
N ILE A 293 4.42 -25.17 3.13
CA ILE A 293 4.46 -26.07 1.98
C ILE A 293 5.89 -26.34 1.52
N VAL A 294 6.79 -25.37 1.62
CA VAL A 294 8.23 -25.61 1.40
C VAL A 294 8.77 -26.57 2.47
N GLU A 295 8.28 -26.44 3.71
CA GLU A 295 8.66 -27.31 4.81
C GLU A 295 8.21 -28.77 4.56
N ILE A 296 6.96 -28.96 4.12
CA ILE A 296 6.46 -30.29 3.71
C ILE A 296 7.25 -30.85 2.52
N PHE A 297 7.56 -30.03 1.50
CA PHE A 297 8.33 -30.48 0.33
C PHE A 297 9.76 -30.89 0.70
N ASN A 298 10.43 -30.13 1.56
CA ASN A 298 11.77 -30.46 2.02
C ASN A 298 11.77 -31.72 2.88
N GLN A 299 10.81 -31.87 3.80
CA GLN A 299 10.63 -33.09 4.58
C GLN A 299 10.37 -34.31 3.69
N THR A 300 9.54 -34.15 2.65
CA THR A 300 9.24 -35.24 1.70
C THR A 300 10.49 -35.63 0.90
N LYS A 301 11.31 -34.64 0.50
CA LYS A 301 12.56 -34.88 -0.22
C LYS A 301 13.60 -35.57 0.66
N ASP A 302 13.75 -35.14 1.91
CA ASP A 302 14.66 -35.76 2.89
C ASP A 302 14.23 -37.20 3.22
N ASN A 303 12.92 -37.45 3.33
CA ASN A 303 12.36 -38.79 3.53
C ASN A 303 12.61 -39.71 2.32
N LEU A 304 12.51 -39.18 1.09
CA LEU A 304 12.80 -39.94 -0.12
C LEU A 304 14.30 -40.27 -0.24
N GLN A 305 15.18 -39.33 0.10
CA GLN A 305 16.63 -39.56 0.10
C GLN A 305 17.06 -40.58 1.17
N THR A 306 16.49 -40.51 2.37
CA THR A 306 16.76 -41.48 3.44
C THR A 306 16.24 -42.88 3.11
N MET A 307 15.08 -43.00 2.46
CA MET A 307 14.59 -44.29 1.94
C MET A 307 15.52 -44.87 0.85
N GLN A 308 16.02 -44.05 -0.07
CA GLN A 308 16.95 -44.50 -1.10
C GLN A 308 18.30 -44.99 -0.52
N LEU A 309 18.82 -44.29 0.49
CA LEU A 309 20.04 -44.69 1.20
C LEU A 309 19.84 -46.01 1.97
N SER A 310 18.74 -46.15 2.72
CA SER A 310 18.41 -47.39 3.43
C SER A 310 18.26 -48.59 2.49
N HIS A 311 17.68 -48.38 1.31
CA HIS A 311 17.51 -49.45 0.32
C HIS A 311 18.84 -49.84 -0.35
N SER A 312 19.77 -48.89 -0.52
CA SER A 312 21.13 -49.13 -1.01
C SER A 312 21.97 -49.91 0.00
N ASP A 313 21.89 -49.54 1.28
CA ASP A 313 22.62 -50.22 2.36
C ASP A 313 22.11 -51.65 2.56
N ALA A 314 20.79 -51.87 2.47
CA ALA A 314 20.20 -53.21 2.54
C ALA A 314 20.68 -54.12 1.38
N HIS A 315 20.82 -53.57 0.17
CA HIS A 315 21.36 -54.30 -0.97
C HIS A 315 22.84 -54.66 -0.77
N ALA A 316 23.67 -53.74 -0.27
CA ALA A 316 25.08 -53.99 -0.01
C ALA A 316 25.29 -55.08 1.05
N VAL A 317 24.45 -55.12 2.09
CA VAL A 317 24.48 -56.17 3.12
C VAL A 317 24.07 -57.54 2.56
N LEU A 318 23.06 -57.59 1.68
CA LEU A 318 22.63 -58.83 1.03
C LEU A 318 23.68 -59.38 0.06
N GLU A 319 24.39 -58.52 -0.67
CA GLU A 319 25.52 -58.94 -1.51
C GLU A 319 26.71 -59.44 -0.70
N GLN A 320 27.03 -58.79 0.43
CA GLN A 320 28.07 -59.27 1.35
C GLN A 320 27.71 -60.60 2.05
N GLY A 321 26.41 -60.84 2.31
CA GLY A 321 25.94 -62.12 2.83
C GLY A 321 26.05 -63.23 1.79
N ARG A 322 25.64 -62.96 0.55
CA ARG A 322 25.70 -63.94 -0.56
C ARG A 322 27.13 -64.35 -0.91
N HIS A 323 28.11 -63.46 -0.77
CA HIS A 323 29.53 -63.81 -0.96
C HIS A 323 30.11 -64.67 0.18
N ARG A 324 29.55 -64.59 1.39
CA ARG A 324 29.99 -65.36 2.56
C ARG A 324 29.48 -66.81 2.57
N ASP A 325 28.36 -67.08 1.90
CA ASP A 325 27.78 -68.43 1.80
C ASP A 325 28.37 -69.26 0.63
N THR A 326 29.28 -68.68 -0.16
CA THR A 326 29.92 -69.31 -1.33
C THR A 326 31.38 -69.74 -1.11
N GLU A 327 31.92 -69.58 0.09
CA GLU A 327 33.23 -70.13 0.51
C GLU A 327 33.05 -71.34 1.44
#